data_AF-A0A9D7D766-F1
#
_entry.id   AF-A0A9D7D766-F1
#
_cell.length_a   1.000
_cell.length_b   1.000
_cell.length_c   1.000
_cell.angle_alpha   90.00
_cell.angle_beta   90.00
_cell.angle_gamma   90.00
#
_symmetry.space_group_name_H-M   'P 1'
#
loop_
_entity.id
_entity.type
_entity.pdbx_description
1 polymer ?
#
loop_
_entity_poly.entity_id
_entity_poly.type
_entity_poly.pdbx_seq_one_letter_code
_entity_poly.pdbx_strand_id
1 'polypeptide(L)'
;MTLIDPHALERQAEHRGPTWLDRVADGREDMSQMRSEGFGAEVGHAWKQREKTLEKLGLGERGRDGFEMAPGWRDSLTALEQEALRDRIERDTGRVAHFARGGERVHGLYTGRIHMAEQSFALIEHDRTATLAPWRPAMDRALNQFVAGQVNGINFDFKYGRGVEKEITKMLGIDIGGRG
;
A
#
# COMPACT_ATOMS: atom_id res chain seq x y z
N MET A 1 -14.59 -0.04 -4.64
CA MET A 1 -14.87 0.27 -3.23
C MET A 1 -13.62 0.89 -2.66
N THR A 2 -13.68 2.17 -2.31
CA THR A 2 -12.53 2.95 -1.82
C THR A 2 -12.01 2.28 -0.56
N LEU A 3 -10.75 1.85 -0.53
CA LEU A 3 -10.07 1.52 0.73
C LEU A 3 -9.58 2.84 1.35
N ILE A 4 -10.53 3.74 1.60
CA ILE A 4 -10.49 4.49 2.85
C ILE A 4 -10.81 3.39 3.84
N ASP A 5 -9.87 3.03 4.70
CA ASP A 5 -10.31 2.26 5.84
C ASP A 5 -11.32 3.14 6.60
N PRO A 6 -12.61 2.75 6.76
CA PRO A 6 -13.58 3.44 7.61
C PRO A 6 -13.23 3.27 9.10
N HIS A 7 -11.93 3.21 9.41
CA HIS A 7 -11.40 3.17 10.74
C HIS A 7 -11.82 4.45 11.44
N ALA A 8 -12.58 4.26 12.52
CA ALA A 8 -12.86 5.27 13.52
C ALA A 8 -11.58 6.07 13.81
N LEU A 9 -11.71 7.38 14.02
CA LEU A 9 -10.57 8.29 14.11
C LEU A 9 -9.51 7.82 15.13
N GLU A 10 -9.91 7.05 16.13
CA GLU A 10 -9.06 6.36 17.10
C GLU A 10 -8.07 5.40 16.45
N ARG A 11 -8.51 4.56 15.51
CA ARG A 11 -7.64 3.62 14.80
C ARG A 11 -6.63 4.34 13.92
N GLN A 12 -7.03 5.45 13.32
CA GLN A 12 -6.10 6.29 12.56
C GLN A 12 -5.08 6.96 13.49
N ALA A 13 -5.50 7.41 14.67
CA ALA A 13 -4.60 8.00 15.64
C ALA A 13 -3.48 7.04 16.09
N GLU A 14 -3.77 5.74 16.16
CA GLU A 14 -2.81 4.71 16.60
C GLU A 14 -2.03 4.03 15.47
N HIS A 15 -2.41 4.24 14.21
CA HIS A 15 -1.86 3.49 13.08
C HIS A 15 -0.36 3.76 12.83
N ARG A 16 0.45 2.73 12.58
CA ARG A 16 1.91 2.90 12.33
C ARG A 16 2.22 3.06 10.84
N GLY A 17 1.51 3.96 10.18
CA GLY A 17 1.61 4.28 8.75
C GLY A 17 0.95 5.63 8.47
N PRO A 18 0.98 6.14 7.22
CA PRO A 18 0.31 7.40 6.89
C PRO A 18 -1.20 7.29 7.07
N THR A 19 -1.84 8.38 7.49
CA THR A 19 -3.28 8.44 7.76
C THR A 19 -3.89 9.73 7.23
N TRP A 20 -5.22 9.79 7.18
CA TRP A 20 -5.93 11.00 6.78
C TRP A 20 -5.68 12.17 7.77
N LEU A 21 -5.53 11.88 9.07
CA LEU A 21 -5.15 12.87 10.08
C LEU A 21 -3.85 13.61 9.71
N ASP A 22 -2.88 12.90 9.16
CA ASP A 22 -1.61 13.49 8.75
C ASP A 22 -1.75 14.41 7.52
N ARG A 23 -2.69 14.09 6.61
CA ARG A 23 -3.00 14.91 5.43
C ARG A 23 -3.74 16.19 5.82
N VAL A 24 -4.63 16.12 6.81
CA VAL A 24 -5.31 17.29 7.40
C VAL A 24 -4.30 18.21 8.07
N ALA A 25 -3.39 17.66 8.88
CA ALA A 25 -2.37 18.45 9.58
C ALA A 25 -1.39 19.15 8.62
N ASP A 26 -1.11 18.54 7.46
CA ASP A 26 -0.28 19.14 6.41
C ASP A 26 -1.05 20.09 5.46
N GLY A 27 -2.33 20.33 5.70
CA GLY A 27 -3.16 21.19 4.85
C GLY A 27 -3.43 20.63 3.45
N ARG A 28 -3.21 19.34 3.22
CA ARG A 28 -3.55 18.66 1.95
C ARG A 28 -5.02 18.30 1.83
N GLU A 29 -5.75 18.30 2.94
CA GLU A 29 -7.18 18.02 3.01
C GLU A 29 -7.94 19.27 3.45
N ASP A 30 -9.00 19.61 2.73
CA ASP A 30 -9.87 20.74 3.07
C ASP A 30 -10.97 20.31 4.05
N MET A 31 -10.81 20.72 5.32
CA MET A 31 -11.79 20.49 6.39
C MET A 31 -13.06 21.36 6.27
N SER A 32 -13.08 22.37 5.38
CA SER A 32 -14.19 23.32 5.26
C SER A 32 -15.52 22.67 4.85
N GLN A 33 -15.45 21.53 4.18
CA GLN A 33 -16.61 20.75 3.72
C GLN A 33 -17.15 19.77 4.78
N MET A 34 -16.40 19.52 5.86
CA MET A 34 -16.76 18.55 6.91
C MET A 34 -17.26 19.22 8.21
N ARG A 35 -17.75 20.46 8.11
CA ARG A 35 -18.28 21.23 9.24
C ARG A 35 -19.68 20.78 9.64
N SER A 36 -19.78 19.63 10.31
CA SER A 36 -20.87 19.37 11.25
C SER A 36 -20.40 19.69 12.68
N GLU A 37 -21.28 20.26 13.48
CA GLU A 37 -21.01 20.44 14.91
C GLU A 37 -20.80 19.05 15.54
N GLY A 38 -19.61 18.80 16.10
CA GLY A 38 -19.21 17.51 16.69
C GLY A 38 -18.00 16.86 16.02
N PHE A 39 -18.01 16.72 14.69
CA PHE A 39 -16.94 16.03 13.95
C PHE A 39 -15.58 16.72 14.10
N GLY A 40 -15.55 18.06 14.08
CA GLY A 40 -14.31 18.81 14.30
C GLY A 40 -13.67 18.56 15.68
N ALA A 41 -14.47 18.32 16.72
CA ALA A 41 -13.97 18.00 18.05
C ALA A 41 -13.39 16.59 18.12
N GLU A 42 -14.02 15.62 17.46
CA GLU A 42 -13.52 14.25 17.33
C GLU A 42 -12.18 14.21 16.58
N VAL A 43 -12.07 14.95 15.48
CA VAL A 43 -10.82 15.09 14.72
C VAL A 43 -9.73 15.73 15.59
N GLY A 44 -10.05 16.77 16.36
CA GLY A 44 -9.10 17.37 17.30
C GLY A 44 -8.62 16.40 18.38
N HIS A 45 -9.52 15.59 18.94
CA HIS A 45 -9.16 14.55 19.92
C HIS A 45 -8.28 13.46 19.28
N ALA A 46 -8.65 12.98 18.10
CA ALA A 46 -7.89 11.97 17.39
C ALA A 46 -6.51 12.49 16.97
N TRP A 47 -6.41 13.76 16.57
CA TRP A 47 -5.14 14.41 16.31
C TRP A 47 -4.26 14.46 17.55
N LYS A 48 -4.81 14.78 18.73
CA LYS A 48 -4.05 14.76 19.99
C LYS A 48 -3.53 13.37 20.36
N GLN A 49 -4.24 12.31 20.00
CA GLN A 49 -3.73 10.94 20.16
C GLN A 49 -2.69 10.61 19.08
N ARG A 50 -2.90 11.08 17.85
CA ARG A 50 -1.96 10.93 16.74
C ARG A 50 -0.60 11.56 17.03
N GLU A 51 -0.58 12.77 17.60
CA GLU A 51 0.64 13.44 18.07
C GLU A 51 1.46 12.52 18.99
N LYS A 52 0.83 11.90 20.00
CA LYS A 52 1.52 10.96 20.91
C LYS A 52 2.06 9.73 20.20
N THR A 53 1.35 9.22 19.18
CA THR A 53 1.84 8.11 18.37
C THR A 53 3.08 8.53 17.58
N LEU A 54 3.05 9.71 16.96
CA LEU A 54 4.17 10.26 16.21
C LEU A 54 5.38 10.54 17.12
N GLU A 55 5.18 11.05 18.34
CA GLU A 55 6.22 11.19 19.36
C GLU A 55 6.88 9.85 19.69
N LYS A 56 6.07 8.82 19.94
CA LYS A 56 6.58 7.45 20.23
C LYS A 56 7.35 6.84 19.07
N LEU A 57 7.02 7.22 17.83
CA LEU A 57 7.73 6.78 16.63
C LEU A 57 8.98 7.64 16.33
N GLY A 58 9.23 8.71 17.11
CA GLY A 58 10.31 9.66 16.86
C GLY A 58 10.08 10.54 15.61
N LEU A 59 8.82 10.70 15.20
CA LEU A 59 8.41 11.41 13.98
C LEU A 59 7.87 12.82 14.25
N GLY A 60 7.96 13.27 15.49
CA GLY A 60 7.67 14.64 15.88
C GLY A 60 7.78 14.81 17.39
N GLU A 61 7.66 16.04 17.85
CA GLU A 61 7.76 16.39 19.26
C GLU A 61 6.88 17.59 19.61
N ARG A 62 6.58 17.75 20.92
CA ARG A 62 5.90 18.93 21.42
C ARG A 62 6.88 20.12 21.52
N GLY A 63 6.73 21.08 20.62
CA GLY A 63 7.41 22.38 20.65
C GLY A 63 6.68 23.41 21.52
N ARG A 64 7.14 24.67 21.46
CA ARG A 64 6.55 25.78 22.22
C ARG A 64 5.19 26.21 21.66
N ASP A 65 5.07 26.19 20.34
CA ASP A 65 3.89 26.70 19.62
C ASP A 65 2.93 25.60 19.17
N GLY A 66 3.23 24.34 19.49
CA GLY A 66 2.40 23.20 19.10
C GLY A 66 3.21 21.93 18.91
N PHE A 67 2.61 20.97 18.21
CA PHE A 67 3.30 19.75 17.78
C PHE A 67 4.09 20.03 16.50
N GLU A 68 5.35 19.65 16.48
CA GLU A 68 6.28 19.85 15.36
C GLU A 68 6.65 18.49 14.76
N MET A 69 6.42 18.33 13.46
CA MET A 69 6.78 17.12 12.73
C MET A 69 8.29 17.07 12.46
N ALA A 70 8.90 15.90 12.62
CA ALA A 70 10.31 15.71 12.29
C ALA A 70 10.56 15.79 10.77
N PRO A 71 11.75 16.22 10.31
CA PRO A 71 12.11 16.15 8.90
C PRO A 71 11.98 14.72 8.34
N GLY A 72 11.38 14.57 7.16
CA GLY A 72 11.22 13.26 6.51
C GLY A 72 10.15 12.35 7.12
N TRP A 73 9.31 12.84 8.05
CA TRP A 73 8.29 12.02 8.74
C TRP A 73 7.38 11.21 7.81
N ARG A 74 7.05 11.73 6.61
CA ARG A 74 6.21 11.03 5.62
C ARG A 74 6.88 9.78 5.08
N ASP A 75 8.15 9.88 4.74
CA ASP A 75 8.92 8.76 4.20
C ASP A 75 9.07 7.68 5.27
N SER A 76 9.28 8.09 6.53
CA SER A 76 9.33 7.18 7.67
C SER A 76 7.99 6.48 7.93
N LEU A 77 6.86 7.19 7.91
CA LEU A 77 5.53 6.56 8.02
C LEU A 77 5.27 5.60 6.87
N THR A 78 5.63 5.99 5.64
CA THR A 78 5.50 5.13 4.46
C THR A 78 6.34 3.86 4.61
N ALA A 79 7.58 3.98 5.10
CA ALA A 79 8.45 2.84 5.33
C ALA A 79 7.87 1.86 6.37
N LEU A 80 7.28 2.39 7.47
CA LEU A 80 6.61 1.58 8.49
C LEU A 80 5.38 0.85 7.94
N GLU A 81 4.56 1.52 7.12
CA GLU A 81 3.41 0.88 6.47
C GLU A 81 3.86 -0.24 5.52
N GLN A 82 4.92 0.01 4.74
CA GLN A 82 5.48 -0.98 3.84
C GLN A 82 6.06 -2.19 4.59
N GLU A 83 6.74 -1.98 5.71
CA GLU A 83 7.27 -3.05 6.56
C GLU A 83 6.15 -3.90 7.14
N ALA A 84 5.16 -3.26 7.76
CA ALA A 84 4.00 -3.96 8.32
C ALA A 84 3.24 -4.77 7.26
N LEU A 85 3.15 -4.25 6.02
CA LEU A 85 2.52 -4.96 4.92
C LEU A 85 3.33 -6.18 4.46
N ARG A 86 4.66 -6.05 4.31
CA ARG A 86 5.54 -7.18 3.96
C ARG A 86 5.41 -8.30 4.99
N ASP A 87 5.52 -7.95 6.27
CA ASP A 87 5.42 -8.94 7.34
C ASP A 87 4.04 -9.62 7.36
N ARG A 88 2.97 -8.88 7.05
CA ARG A 88 1.62 -9.45 6.96
C ARG A 88 1.53 -10.45 5.82
N ILE A 89 2.01 -10.09 4.62
CA ILE A 89 1.98 -10.99 3.45
C ILE A 89 2.81 -12.24 3.73
N GLU A 90 4.00 -12.08 4.32
CA GLU A 90 4.86 -13.21 4.67
C GLU A 90 4.20 -14.14 5.69
N ARG A 91 3.56 -13.60 6.73
CA ARG A 91 2.80 -14.41 7.70
C ARG A 91 1.60 -15.12 7.07
N ASP A 92 0.84 -14.43 6.24
CA ASP A 92 -0.43 -14.94 5.71
C ASP A 92 -0.22 -15.91 4.54
N THR A 93 0.83 -15.72 3.74
CA THR A 93 1.05 -16.48 2.50
C THR A 93 2.30 -17.38 2.54
N GLY A 94 3.21 -17.18 3.49
CA GLY A 94 4.50 -17.86 3.55
C GLY A 94 5.50 -17.42 2.47
N ARG A 95 5.20 -16.35 1.71
CA ARG A 95 6.03 -15.86 0.60
C ARG A 95 6.75 -14.59 0.96
N VAL A 96 8.04 -14.53 0.62
CA VAL A 96 8.89 -13.35 0.82
C VAL A 96 8.33 -12.18 0.02
N ALA A 97 7.98 -11.10 0.69
CA ALA A 97 7.25 -9.99 0.10
C ALA A 97 8.17 -8.80 -0.19
N HIS A 98 8.07 -8.21 -1.39
CA HIS A 98 8.80 -6.99 -1.72
C HIS A 98 7.99 -6.04 -2.60
N PHE A 99 8.31 -4.76 -2.52
CA PHE A 99 7.79 -3.74 -3.42
C PHE A 99 8.64 -3.69 -4.69
N ALA A 100 7.98 -3.74 -5.85
CA ALA A 100 8.67 -3.69 -7.12
C ALA A 100 9.35 -2.34 -7.33
N ARG A 101 10.60 -2.36 -7.80
CA ARG A 101 11.37 -1.15 -8.11
C ARG A 101 11.15 -0.69 -9.56
N GLY A 102 11.41 0.59 -9.83
CA GLY A 102 11.43 1.10 -11.20
C GLY A 102 12.43 0.31 -12.06
N GLY A 103 11.98 -0.14 -13.24
CA GLY A 103 12.71 -1.00 -14.16
C GLY A 103 12.57 -2.50 -13.91
N GLU A 104 11.99 -2.92 -12.77
CA GLU A 104 11.84 -4.33 -12.42
C GLU A 104 10.86 -5.04 -13.34
N ARG A 105 11.24 -6.23 -13.83
CA ARG A 105 10.34 -7.13 -14.55
C ARG A 105 9.61 -8.00 -13.54
N VAL A 106 8.29 -8.00 -13.60
CA VAL A 106 7.42 -8.70 -12.67
C VAL A 106 6.54 -9.67 -13.44
N HIS A 107 6.43 -10.91 -12.98
CA HIS A 107 5.51 -11.90 -13.51
C HIS A 107 4.99 -12.79 -12.39
N GLY A 108 3.78 -13.33 -12.55
CA GLY A 108 3.16 -14.21 -11.55
C GLY A 108 1.64 -14.17 -11.59
N LEU A 109 1.03 -14.81 -10.61
CA LEU A 109 -0.43 -14.81 -10.44
C LEU A 109 -0.85 -13.54 -9.71
N TYR A 110 -1.70 -12.72 -10.33
CA TYR A 110 -2.27 -11.56 -9.65
C TYR A 110 -3.41 -12.02 -8.73
N THR A 111 -3.16 -12.05 -7.41
CA THR A 111 -4.08 -12.63 -6.41
C THR A 111 -4.96 -11.60 -5.72
N GLY A 112 -4.58 -10.32 -5.73
CA GLY A 112 -5.43 -9.29 -5.15
C GLY A 112 -4.84 -7.89 -5.14
N ARG A 113 -5.72 -6.91 -4.98
CA ARG A 113 -5.35 -5.51 -4.77
C ARG A 113 -5.20 -5.26 -3.27
N ILE A 114 -4.09 -4.66 -2.88
CA ILE A 114 -3.87 -4.12 -1.55
C ILE A 114 -3.86 -2.60 -1.67
N HIS A 115 -4.55 -1.90 -0.77
CA HIS A 115 -4.42 -0.45 -0.72
C HIS A 115 -3.61 -0.04 0.49
N MET A 116 -2.73 0.91 0.25
CA MET A 116 -2.01 1.68 1.25
C MET A 116 -2.54 3.11 1.26
N ALA A 117 -2.09 3.91 2.22
CA ALA A 117 -2.54 5.28 2.41
C ALA A 117 -2.35 6.18 1.17
N GLU A 118 -1.23 6.01 0.46
CA GLU A 118 -0.86 6.85 -0.70
C GLU A 118 -1.21 6.22 -2.05
N GLN A 119 -1.11 4.89 -2.18
CA GLN A 119 -1.40 4.22 -3.44
C GLN A 119 -1.85 2.76 -3.25
N SER A 120 -2.38 2.17 -4.31
CA SER A 120 -2.72 0.75 -4.34
C SER A 120 -1.65 -0.06 -5.06
N PHE A 121 -1.48 -1.30 -4.61
CA PHE A 121 -0.57 -2.27 -5.17
C PHE A 121 -1.30 -3.55 -5.56
N ALA A 122 -0.81 -4.18 -6.61
CA ALA A 122 -1.20 -5.50 -7.04
C ALA A 122 -0.27 -6.53 -6.39
N LEU A 123 -0.84 -7.49 -5.68
CA LEU A 123 -0.12 -8.63 -5.13
C LEU A 123 0.05 -9.68 -6.23
N ILE A 124 1.29 -9.87 -6.66
CA ILE A 124 1.66 -10.83 -7.71
C ILE A 124 2.49 -11.93 -7.08
N GLU A 125 1.89 -13.11 -6.95
CA GLU A 125 2.55 -14.27 -6.35
C GLU A 125 3.34 -15.06 -7.40
N HIS A 126 4.58 -15.40 -7.07
CA HIS A 126 5.45 -16.20 -7.91
C HIS A 126 6.38 -17.08 -7.08
N ASP A 127 6.27 -18.40 -7.25
CA ASP A 127 7.03 -19.40 -6.50
C ASP A 127 7.00 -19.11 -4.98
N ARG A 128 8.15 -18.74 -4.38
CA ARG A 128 8.32 -18.42 -2.96
C ARG A 128 8.29 -16.91 -2.65
N THR A 129 7.95 -16.09 -3.64
CA THR A 129 7.97 -14.62 -3.55
C THR A 129 6.60 -14.02 -3.85
N ALA A 130 6.35 -12.85 -3.29
CA ALA A 130 5.17 -12.05 -3.56
C ALA A 130 5.60 -10.61 -3.87
N THR A 131 5.37 -10.18 -5.11
CA THR A 131 5.73 -8.84 -5.56
C THR A 131 4.54 -7.90 -5.46
N LEU A 132 4.73 -6.76 -4.80
CA LEU A 132 3.78 -5.65 -4.78
C LEU A 132 4.14 -4.68 -5.93
N ALA A 133 3.44 -4.81 -7.06
CA ALA A 133 3.59 -3.90 -8.19
C ALA A 133 2.56 -2.76 -8.14
N PRO A 134 2.84 -1.55 -8.65
CA PRO A 134 1.84 -0.48 -8.67
C PRO A 134 0.55 -0.91 -9.38
N TRP A 135 -0.60 -0.77 -8.71
CA TRP A 135 -1.88 -1.16 -9.28
C TRP A 135 -2.45 -0.06 -10.17
N ARG A 136 -3.17 -0.46 -11.21
CA ARG A 136 -3.99 0.43 -12.05
C ARG A 136 -5.35 -0.20 -12.36
N PRO A 137 -6.41 0.60 -12.63
CA PRO A 137 -7.77 0.09 -12.87
C PRO A 137 -7.88 -1.03 -13.90
N ALA A 138 -7.04 -1.01 -14.94
CA ALA A 138 -7.02 -2.06 -15.95
C ALA A 138 -6.71 -3.47 -15.39
N MET A 139 -5.99 -3.56 -14.25
CA MET A 139 -5.61 -4.82 -13.63
C MET A 139 -6.78 -5.57 -13.01
N ASP A 140 -7.89 -4.90 -12.67
CA ASP A 140 -9.06 -5.58 -12.09
C ASP A 140 -9.60 -6.69 -13.00
N ARG A 141 -9.44 -6.54 -14.32
CA ARG A 141 -9.81 -7.56 -15.32
C ARG A 141 -8.88 -8.77 -15.33
N ALA A 142 -7.70 -8.66 -14.73
CA ALA A 142 -6.67 -9.69 -14.68
C ALA A 142 -6.63 -10.41 -13.31
N LEU A 143 -7.57 -10.15 -12.41
CA LEU A 143 -7.64 -10.83 -11.11
C LEU A 143 -7.70 -12.35 -11.32
N ASN A 144 -6.92 -13.08 -10.51
CA ASN A 144 -6.74 -14.54 -10.60
C ASN A 144 -6.18 -15.00 -11.96
N GLN A 145 -5.46 -14.14 -12.68
CA GLN A 145 -4.77 -14.50 -13.91
C GLN A 145 -3.27 -14.22 -13.80
N PHE A 146 -2.51 -14.95 -14.62
CA PHE A 146 -1.10 -14.69 -14.80
C PHE A 146 -0.89 -13.35 -15.51
N VAL A 147 -0.08 -12.50 -14.88
CA VAL A 147 0.35 -11.20 -15.39
C VAL A 147 1.86 -11.20 -15.56
N ALA A 148 2.35 -10.45 -16.53
CA ALA A 148 3.78 -10.20 -16.72
C ALA A 148 3.99 -8.78 -17.26
N GLY A 149 5.06 -8.12 -16.87
CA GLY A 149 5.27 -6.73 -17.23
C GLY A 149 6.54 -6.10 -16.67
N GLN A 150 6.65 -4.79 -16.82
CA GLN A 150 7.73 -3.99 -16.26
C GLN A 150 7.17 -2.81 -15.45
N VAL A 151 7.78 -2.55 -14.31
CA VAL A 151 7.44 -1.39 -13.47
C VAL A 151 8.20 -0.16 -13.97
N ASN A 152 7.48 0.94 -14.14
CA ASN A 152 7.97 2.23 -14.62
C ASN A 152 7.58 3.32 -13.61
N GLY A 153 8.39 3.48 -12.57
CA GLY A 153 8.08 4.39 -11.45
C GLY A 153 6.82 3.95 -10.72
N ILE A 154 5.78 4.79 -10.77
CA ILE A 154 4.46 4.54 -10.13
C ILE A 154 3.51 3.69 -11.00
N ASN A 155 3.99 3.18 -12.13
CA ASN A 155 3.17 2.47 -13.10
C ASN A 155 3.65 1.04 -13.32
N PHE A 156 2.73 0.11 -13.53
CA PHE A 156 3.04 -1.24 -14.00
C PHE A 156 2.48 -1.40 -15.42
N ASP A 157 3.38 -1.55 -16.40
CA ASP A 157 2.99 -1.90 -17.76
C ASP A 157 2.93 -3.41 -17.88
N PHE A 158 1.71 -3.94 -17.99
CA PHE A 158 1.43 -5.36 -17.82
C PHE A 158 0.62 -5.91 -18.98
N LYS A 159 0.87 -7.18 -19.28
CA LYS A 159 0.09 -8.04 -20.16
C LYS A 159 -0.47 -9.20 -19.35
N TYR A 160 -1.61 -9.74 -19.79
CA TYR A 160 -2.25 -10.91 -19.18
C TYR A 160 -2.96 -11.76 -20.26
N GLY A 161 -3.36 -12.99 -19.91
CA GLY A 161 -4.06 -13.92 -20.79
C GLY A 161 -3.17 -15.08 -21.29
N ARG A 162 -3.71 -15.90 -22.21
CA ARG A 162 -3.09 -17.20 -22.62
C ARG A 162 -1.64 -17.11 -23.08
N GLY A 163 -1.24 -16.01 -23.73
CA GLY A 163 0.15 -15.83 -24.18
C GLY A 163 1.12 -15.68 -23.00
N VAL A 164 0.70 -14.97 -21.96
CA VAL A 164 1.48 -14.77 -20.73
C VAL A 164 1.56 -16.06 -19.91
N GLU A 165 0.45 -16.78 -19.78
CA GLU A 165 0.41 -18.07 -19.10
C GLU A 165 1.39 -19.07 -19.71
N LYS A 166 1.43 -19.17 -21.05
CA LYS A 166 2.42 -20.01 -21.76
C LYS A 166 3.86 -19.56 -21.53
N GLU A 167 4.12 -18.25 -21.56
CA GLU A 167 5.44 -17.67 -21.32
C GLU A 167 5.95 -18.03 -19.91
N ILE A 168 5.11 -17.85 -18.89
CA ILE A 168 5.45 -18.15 -17.49
C ILE A 168 5.61 -19.66 -17.27
N THR A 169 4.70 -20.47 -17.82
CA THR A 169 4.78 -21.94 -17.74
C THR A 169 6.10 -22.46 -18.34
N LYS A 170 6.50 -21.92 -19.49
CA LYS A 170 7.80 -22.22 -20.11
C LYS A 170 8.98 -21.77 -19.25
N MET A 171 8.91 -20.57 -18.66
CA MET A 171 9.96 -20.07 -17.76
C MET A 171 10.14 -20.92 -16.50
N LEU A 172 9.04 -21.47 -15.97
CA LEU A 172 9.04 -22.35 -14.80
C LEU A 172 9.50 -23.78 -15.11
N GLY A 173 9.80 -24.10 -16.37
CA GLY A 173 10.17 -25.45 -16.78
C GLY A 173 9.05 -26.48 -16.59
N ILE A 174 7.81 -26.00 -16.40
CA ILE A 174 6.62 -26.85 -16.31
C ILE A 174 6.22 -27.16 -17.76
N ASP A 175 6.82 -28.20 -18.34
CA ASP A 175 6.46 -28.63 -19.68
C ASP A 175 5.03 -29.22 -19.64
N ILE A 176 4.03 -28.47 -20.11
CA ILE A 176 2.71 -29.04 -20.40
C ILE A 176 2.87 -29.77 -21.73
N GLY A 177 3.49 -30.95 -21.65
CA GLY A 177 3.63 -31.86 -22.77
C GLY A 177 2.30 -32.05 -23.45
N GLY A 178 2.24 -31.63 -24.71
CA GLY A 178 1.12 -31.88 -25.60
C GLY A 178 0.86 -33.39 -25.65
N ARG A 179 -0.38 -33.79 -25.35
CA ARG A 179 -0.89 -35.05 -25.88
C ARG A 179 -1.34 -34.78 -27.32
N GLY A 180 -0.67 -35.45 -28.25
CA GLY A 180 -1.12 -35.58 -29.64
C GLY A 180 -2.31 -36.50 -29.78
#